data_AF-A0A0C1GJ26-F1
#
_entry.id   AF-A0A0C1GJ26-F1
#
_cell.length_a   1.000
_cell.length_b   1.000
_cell.length_c   1.000
_cell.angle_alpha   90.00
_cell.angle_beta   90.00
_cell.angle_gamma   90.00
#
_symmetry.space_group_name_H-M   'P 1'
#
loop_
_entity.id
_entity.type
_entity.pdbx_description
1 polymer ?
#
loop_
_entity_poly.entity_id
_entity_poly.type
_entity_poly.pdbx_seq_one_letter_code
_entity_poly.pdbx_strand_id
1 'polypeptide(L)'
;GRVDAWDREAAEKAMTLVARKRLGSGDMVAKDAETLAQMIIDQLTEQTALTLLESAFAEETEDFGLPADQLARHVLMQKGLAKHRGLLALDASVNVDVVGLGASAPSYYPAVGERLHCRMILPEHAGVANAIGAVVGRITMRRSGTVTAPSEGRFRVHLESGPEDFQSADEAMAALEAALTQEARGAAEAAGAEDIHVHTERDVRTA
;
A
#
# COMPACT_ATOMS: atom_id res chain seq x y z
N GLY A 1 12.40 25.57 -7.96
CA GLY A 1 12.19 24.12 -8.21
C GLY A 1 10.71 23.86 -8.39
N ARG A 2 10.30 22.59 -8.51
CA ARG A 2 8.88 22.19 -8.62
C ARG A 2 8.12 22.20 -7.27
N VAL A 3 8.85 22.35 -6.16
CA VAL A 3 8.33 22.54 -4.80
C VAL A 3 9.12 23.63 -4.09
N ASP A 4 8.48 24.32 -3.16
CA ASP A 4 9.08 25.37 -2.33
C ASP A 4 9.15 24.91 -0.87
N ALA A 5 10.04 23.94 -0.61
CA ALA A 5 10.16 23.29 0.71
C ALA A 5 11.56 23.37 1.31
N TRP A 6 12.59 23.71 0.52
CA TRP A 6 14.00 23.63 0.91
C TRP A 6 14.84 24.72 0.23
N ASP A 7 16.06 24.90 0.72
CA ASP A 7 17.02 25.86 0.16
C ASP A 7 17.36 25.52 -1.30
N ARG A 8 16.93 26.41 -2.19
CA ARG A 8 17.11 26.26 -3.63
C ARG A 8 18.58 26.33 -4.04
N GLU A 9 19.35 27.25 -3.49
CA GLU A 9 20.74 27.47 -3.87
C GLU A 9 21.61 26.28 -3.46
N ALA A 10 21.37 25.75 -2.25
CA ALA A 10 22.01 24.54 -1.77
C ALA A 10 21.69 23.33 -2.68
N ALA A 11 20.42 23.15 -3.05
CA ALA A 11 20.01 22.07 -3.95
C ALA A 11 20.64 22.18 -5.35
N GLU A 12 20.68 23.39 -5.93
CA GLU A 12 21.30 23.64 -7.23
C GLU A 12 22.80 23.34 -7.21
N LYS A 13 23.53 23.74 -6.16
CA LYS A 13 24.95 23.40 -5.98
C LYS A 13 25.17 21.90 -5.84
N ALA A 14 24.37 21.22 -5.02
CA ALA A 14 24.45 19.78 -4.84
C ALA A 14 24.23 19.02 -6.15
N MET A 15 23.15 19.37 -6.88
CA MET A 15 22.83 18.77 -8.17
C MET A 15 23.90 19.04 -9.22
N THR A 16 24.50 20.24 -9.23
CA THR A 16 25.62 20.57 -10.12
C THR A 16 26.84 19.68 -9.85
N LEU A 17 27.16 19.42 -8.58
CA LEU A 17 28.26 18.52 -8.22
C LEU A 17 27.97 17.07 -8.64
N VAL A 18 26.73 16.59 -8.47
CA VAL A 18 26.33 15.24 -8.87
C VAL A 18 26.33 15.09 -10.39
N ALA A 19 25.84 16.08 -11.14
CA ALA A 19 25.81 16.06 -12.60
C ALA A 19 27.22 15.88 -13.21
N ARG A 20 28.25 16.44 -12.56
CA ARG A 20 29.66 16.35 -12.97
C ARG A 20 30.34 15.03 -12.64
N LYS A 21 29.71 14.15 -11.84
CA LYS A 21 30.28 12.82 -11.57
C LYS A 21 30.47 12.07 -12.89
N ARG A 22 31.52 11.26 -12.96
CA ARG A 22 31.88 10.52 -14.17
C ARG A 22 31.29 9.11 -14.10
N LEU A 23 30.66 8.68 -15.19
CA LEU A 23 30.22 7.29 -15.38
C LEU A 23 31.42 6.42 -15.79
N GLY A 24 31.22 5.11 -15.86
CA GLY A 24 32.24 4.17 -16.34
C GLY A 24 32.72 4.45 -17.78
N SER A 25 31.93 5.17 -18.58
CA SER A 25 32.31 5.64 -19.92
C SER A 25 33.26 6.85 -19.92
N GLY A 26 33.44 7.53 -18.78
CA GLY A 26 34.15 8.79 -18.70
C GLY A 26 33.30 10.01 -19.04
N ASP A 27 32.02 9.86 -19.38
CA ASP A 27 31.08 10.98 -19.56
C ASP A 27 30.58 11.50 -18.21
N MET A 28 30.13 12.76 -18.19
CA MET A 28 29.40 13.31 -17.05
C MET A 28 28.01 12.67 -16.97
N VAL A 29 27.46 12.50 -15.75
CA VAL A 29 26.08 12.00 -15.57
C VAL A 29 25.07 12.86 -16.33
N ALA A 30 25.22 14.19 -16.25
CA ALA A 30 24.38 15.14 -16.98
C ALA A 30 25.15 16.44 -17.28
N LYS A 31 24.66 17.23 -18.23
CA LYS A 31 25.29 18.50 -18.62
C LYS A 31 25.21 19.58 -17.52
N ASP A 32 24.14 19.58 -16.73
CA ASP A 32 23.85 20.58 -15.69
C ASP A 32 22.88 20.01 -14.65
N ALA A 33 22.66 20.79 -13.58
CA ALA A 33 21.77 20.43 -12.47
C ALA A 33 20.31 20.25 -12.92
N GLU A 34 19.84 21.07 -13.86
CA GLU A 34 18.46 21.05 -14.34
C GLU A 34 18.17 19.76 -15.13
N THR A 35 19.09 19.37 -16.01
CA THR A 35 18.99 18.13 -16.78
C THR A 35 18.98 16.92 -15.86
N LEU A 36 19.88 16.89 -14.86
CA LEU A 36 19.89 15.81 -13.88
C LEU A 36 18.58 15.76 -13.08
N ALA A 37 18.07 16.91 -12.65
CA ALA A 37 16.79 16.98 -11.93
C ALA A 37 15.64 16.45 -12.80
N GLN A 38 15.60 16.82 -14.07
CA GLN A 38 14.59 16.35 -15.00
C GLN A 38 14.69 14.85 -15.24
N MET A 39 15.90 14.30 -15.44
CA MET A 39 16.12 12.85 -15.56
C MET A 39 15.59 12.08 -14.35
N ILE A 40 15.82 12.59 -13.14
CA ILE A 40 15.30 11.96 -11.90
C ILE A 40 13.77 11.98 -11.91
N ILE A 41 13.16 13.12 -12.23
CA ILE A 41 11.71 13.24 -12.29
C ILE A 41 11.11 12.32 -13.35
N ASP A 42 11.72 12.24 -14.54
CA ASP A 42 11.25 11.36 -15.61
C ASP A 42 11.34 9.90 -15.19
N GLN A 43 12.46 9.51 -14.55
CA GLN A 43 12.65 8.15 -14.05
C GLN A 43 11.64 7.79 -12.94
N LEU A 44 11.38 8.72 -12.00
CA LEU A 44 10.38 8.54 -10.95
C LEU A 44 8.97 8.45 -11.54
N THR A 45 8.66 9.26 -12.56
CA THR A 45 7.37 9.24 -13.26
C THR A 45 7.17 7.91 -13.96
N GLU A 46 8.17 7.42 -14.70
CA GLU A 46 8.15 6.12 -15.37
C GLU A 46 7.95 4.97 -14.37
N GLN A 47 8.76 4.93 -13.31
CA GLN A 47 8.69 3.87 -12.30
C GLN A 47 7.35 3.87 -11.59
N THR A 48 6.86 5.05 -11.19
CA THR A 48 5.56 5.16 -10.52
C THR A 48 4.43 4.70 -11.44
N ALA A 49 4.44 5.11 -12.72
CA ALA A 49 3.43 4.70 -13.68
C ALA A 49 3.42 3.19 -13.89
N LEU A 50 4.60 2.57 -14.03
CA LEU A 50 4.72 1.12 -14.17
C LEU A 50 4.24 0.40 -12.92
N THR A 51 4.67 0.81 -11.72
CA THR A 51 4.22 0.18 -10.47
C THR A 51 2.70 0.27 -10.31
N LEU A 52 2.08 1.41 -10.64
CA LEU A 52 0.61 1.53 -10.61
C LEU A 52 -0.07 0.59 -11.61
N LEU A 53 0.49 0.41 -12.81
CA LEU A 53 -0.02 -0.54 -13.78
C LEU A 53 0.16 -2.00 -13.33
N GLU A 54 1.30 -2.33 -12.73
CA GLU A 54 1.56 -3.65 -12.15
C GLU A 54 0.54 -3.96 -11.06
N SER A 55 0.27 -3.00 -10.16
CA SER A 55 -0.80 -3.14 -9.16
C SER A 55 -2.18 -3.28 -9.80
N ALA A 56 -2.50 -2.47 -10.83
CA ALA A 56 -3.78 -2.57 -11.51
C ALA A 56 -3.99 -3.96 -12.13
N PHE A 57 -3.00 -4.51 -12.83
CA PHE A 57 -3.08 -5.86 -13.40
C PHE A 57 -3.16 -6.95 -12.34
N ALA A 58 -2.48 -6.79 -11.20
CA ALA A 58 -2.54 -7.76 -10.11
C ALA A 58 -3.93 -7.82 -9.43
N GLU A 59 -4.69 -6.73 -9.49
CA GLU A 59 -6.03 -6.59 -8.90
C GLU A 59 -7.17 -6.82 -9.91
N GLU A 60 -6.85 -7.09 -11.19
CA GLU A 60 -7.86 -7.44 -12.20
C GLU A 60 -8.57 -8.74 -11.81
N THR A 61 -9.90 -8.77 -12.01
CA THR A 61 -10.70 -9.97 -11.72
C THR A 61 -10.46 -11.06 -12.77
N GLU A 62 -10.21 -10.65 -14.01
CA GLU A 62 -9.91 -11.56 -15.11
C GLU A 62 -8.39 -11.76 -15.24
N ASP A 63 -7.97 -13.01 -15.35
CA ASP A 63 -6.56 -13.33 -15.60
C ASP A 63 -6.22 -13.11 -17.08
N PHE A 64 -5.20 -12.29 -17.32
CA PHE A 64 -4.66 -11.99 -18.65
C PHE A 64 -3.62 -13.01 -19.12
N GLY A 65 -3.31 -14.03 -18.30
CA GLY A 65 -2.46 -15.17 -18.65
C GLY A 65 -0.96 -14.88 -18.64
N LEU A 66 -0.55 -13.71 -18.15
CA LEU A 66 0.85 -13.30 -17.97
C LEU A 66 1.04 -12.61 -16.62
N PRO A 67 2.26 -12.63 -16.05
CA PRO A 67 2.57 -11.87 -14.85
C PRO A 67 2.32 -10.36 -15.00
N ALA A 68 1.86 -9.71 -13.93
CA ALA A 68 1.49 -8.30 -13.93
C ALA A 68 2.65 -7.35 -14.33
N ASP A 69 3.89 -7.67 -13.95
CA ASP A 69 5.10 -6.94 -14.34
C ASP A 69 5.36 -6.99 -15.85
N GLN A 70 5.09 -8.14 -16.47
CA GLN A 70 5.19 -8.32 -17.92
C GLN A 70 4.07 -7.59 -18.66
N LEU A 71 2.84 -7.65 -18.13
CA LEU A 71 1.68 -6.96 -18.70
C LEU A 71 1.84 -5.44 -18.67
N ALA A 72 2.27 -4.88 -17.54
CA ALA A 72 2.53 -3.45 -17.39
C ALA A 72 3.56 -2.95 -18.41
N ARG A 73 4.60 -3.75 -18.69
CA ARG A 73 5.68 -3.41 -19.64
C ARG A 73 5.38 -3.85 -21.08
N HIS A 74 4.26 -4.53 -21.31
CA HIS A 74 3.96 -5.14 -22.60
C HIS A 74 3.89 -4.08 -23.71
N VAL A 75 4.40 -4.41 -24.90
CA VAL A 75 4.52 -3.44 -26.01
C VAL A 75 3.18 -2.85 -26.41
N LEU A 76 2.11 -3.66 -26.45
CA LEU A 76 0.77 -3.17 -26.77
C LEU A 76 0.22 -2.24 -25.70
N MET A 77 0.54 -2.50 -24.43
CA MET A 77 0.15 -1.63 -23.31
C MET A 77 0.84 -0.27 -23.44
N GLN A 78 2.16 -0.25 -23.64
CA GLN A 78 2.92 0.98 -23.82
C GLN A 78 2.49 1.76 -25.08
N LYS A 79 2.15 1.07 -26.17
CA LYS A 79 1.58 1.71 -27.38
C LYS A 79 0.17 2.24 -27.16
N GLY A 80 -0.65 1.55 -26.39
CA GLY A 80 -2.00 2.00 -26.01
C GLY A 80 -1.98 3.25 -25.14
N LEU A 81 -1.08 3.32 -24.16
CA LEU A 81 -0.84 4.51 -23.34
C LEU A 81 -0.27 5.67 -24.16
N ALA A 82 0.54 5.39 -25.18
CA ALA A 82 0.97 6.39 -26.15
C ALA A 82 -0.11 6.79 -27.18
N LYS A 83 -1.35 6.30 -27.03
CA LYS A 83 -2.49 6.55 -27.93
C LYS A 83 -2.14 6.27 -29.39
N HIS A 84 -1.51 5.14 -29.65
CA HIS A 84 -1.05 4.79 -30.99
C HIS A 84 -2.20 4.81 -32.02
N ARG A 85 -1.94 5.46 -33.16
CA ARG A 85 -2.83 5.52 -34.32
C ARG A 85 -2.05 5.18 -35.58
N GLY A 86 -2.48 4.14 -36.28
CA GLY A 86 -1.95 3.70 -37.57
C GLY A 86 -3.01 2.87 -38.30
N LEU A 87 -2.63 1.73 -38.87
CA LEU A 87 -3.61 0.74 -39.33
C LEU A 87 -4.41 0.14 -38.17
N LEU A 88 -3.81 0.12 -36.99
CA LEU A 88 -4.44 -0.24 -35.72
C LEU A 88 -4.61 1.02 -34.87
N ALA A 89 -5.70 1.07 -34.10
CA ALA A 89 -5.89 2.05 -33.04
C ALA A 89 -5.78 1.31 -31.70
N LEU A 90 -4.89 1.79 -30.83
CA LEU A 90 -4.69 1.24 -29.49
C LEU A 90 -4.94 2.32 -28.45
N ASP A 91 -5.74 1.99 -27.45
CA ASP A 91 -6.03 2.83 -26.30
C ASP A 91 -5.86 2.01 -25.04
N ALA A 92 -5.14 2.58 -24.08
CA ALA A 92 -5.09 2.08 -22.73
C ALA A 92 -5.26 3.24 -21.75
N SER A 93 -5.82 2.93 -20.59
CA SER A 93 -6.01 3.85 -19.46
C SER A 93 -6.19 3.05 -18.19
N VAL A 94 -5.87 3.66 -17.05
CA VAL A 94 -6.31 3.16 -15.75
C VAL A 94 -7.73 3.67 -15.49
N ASN A 95 -8.67 2.76 -15.24
CA ASN A 95 -10.10 3.08 -15.14
C ASN A 95 -10.54 3.61 -13.77
N VAL A 96 -9.59 3.87 -12.87
CA VAL A 96 -9.85 4.41 -11.53
C VAL A 96 -9.08 5.71 -11.32
N ASP A 97 -9.66 6.58 -10.49
CA ASP A 97 -8.96 7.77 -9.99
C ASP A 97 -7.81 7.34 -9.07
N VAL A 98 -6.67 8.01 -9.17
CA VAL A 98 -5.49 7.75 -8.35
C VAL A 98 -5.32 8.89 -7.35
N VAL A 99 -5.23 8.56 -6.06
CA VAL A 99 -4.97 9.54 -5.00
C VAL A 99 -3.48 9.59 -4.71
N GLY A 100 -2.85 10.70 -5.03
CA GLY A 100 -1.43 10.96 -4.80
C GLY A 100 -1.18 11.55 -3.41
N LEU A 101 -0.46 10.81 -2.57
CA LEU A 101 -0.10 11.23 -1.20
C LEU A 101 1.41 11.46 -1.07
N GLY A 102 1.80 12.36 -0.16
CA GLY A 102 3.18 12.73 0.12
C GLY A 102 3.54 14.16 -0.31
N ALA A 103 4.53 14.75 0.35
CA ALA A 103 4.90 16.15 0.15
C ALA A 103 5.47 16.44 -1.25
N SER A 104 6.09 15.43 -1.87
CA SER A 104 6.63 15.51 -3.24
C SER A 104 5.59 15.20 -4.31
N ALA A 105 4.41 14.67 -3.97
CA ALA A 105 3.39 14.24 -4.94
C ALA A 105 3.05 15.32 -6.00
N PRO A 106 2.84 16.60 -5.64
CA PRO A 106 2.54 17.63 -6.63
C PRO A 106 3.63 17.87 -7.68
N SER A 107 4.87 17.45 -7.42
CA SER A 107 6.00 17.74 -8.31
C SER A 107 6.11 16.82 -9.53
N TYR A 108 5.51 15.62 -9.49
CA TYR A 108 5.61 14.63 -10.57
C TYR A 108 4.39 13.72 -10.75
N TYR A 109 3.51 13.56 -9.77
CA TYR A 109 2.31 12.72 -9.95
C TYR A 109 1.30 13.24 -10.99
N PRO A 110 1.15 14.55 -11.28
CA PRO A 110 0.33 14.98 -12.41
C PRO A 110 0.75 14.32 -13.74
N ALA A 111 2.05 14.25 -14.00
CA ALA A 111 2.59 13.59 -15.20
C ALA A 111 2.35 12.08 -15.21
N VAL A 112 2.28 11.44 -14.03
CA VAL A 112 1.88 10.03 -13.90
C VAL A 112 0.41 9.85 -14.32
N GLY A 113 -0.49 10.70 -13.83
CA GLY A 113 -1.91 10.66 -14.22
C GLY A 113 -2.12 10.89 -15.72
N GLU A 114 -1.42 11.87 -16.30
CA GLU A 114 -1.41 12.10 -17.75
C GLU A 114 -0.95 10.87 -18.53
N ARG A 115 0.14 10.22 -18.10
CA ARG A 115 0.67 9.02 -18.74
C ARG A 115 -0.29 7.83 -18.68
N LEU A 116 -0.99 7.68 -17.55
CA LEU A 116 -1.93 6.59 -17.30
C LEU A 116 -3.36 6.88 -17.80
N HIS A 117 -3.59 8.07 -18.36
CA HIS A 117 -4.91 8.55 -18.78
C HIS A 117 -5.97 8.42 -17.68
N CYS A 118 -5.59 8.71 -16.44
CA CYS A 118 -6.47 8.67 -15.27
C CYS A 118 -6.42 9.98 -14.50
N ARG A 119 -7.45 10.22 -13.68
CA ARG A 119 -7.49 11.41 -12.85
C ARG A 119 -6.54 11.25 -11.66
N MET A 120 -5.52 12.09 -11.60
CA MET A 120 -4.66 12.21 -10.42
C MET A 120 -5.25 13.22 -9.42
N ILE A 121 -5.74 12.72 -8.30
CA ILE A 121 -6.26 13.53 -7.20
C ILE A 121 -5.12 13.82 -6.23
N LEU A 122 -4.82 15.10 -6.01
CA LEU A 122 -3.81 15.58 -5.06
C LEU A 122 -4.49 16.37 -3.95
N PRO A 123 -4.73 15.75 -2.76
CA PRO A 123 -5.32 16.46 -1.63
C PRO A 123 -4.44 17.62 -1.14
N GLU A 124 -5.06 18.69 -0.65
CA GLU A 124 -4.35 19.88 -0.13
C GLU A 124 -3.32 19.54 0.97
N HIS A 125 -3.63 18.56 1.82
CA HIS A 125 -2.76 18.11 2.91
C HIS A 125 -2.03 16.80 2.61
N ALA A 126 -1.76 16.49 1.33
CA ALA A 126 -1.07 15.27 0.91
C ALA A 126 0.27 15.05 1.64
N GLY A 127 0.99 16.13 1.99
CA GLY A 127 2.27 16.06 2.70
C GLY A 127 2.21 15.51 4.12
N VAL A 128 1.03 15.52 4.76
CA VAL A 128 0.82 15.01 6.13
C VAL A 128 -0.20 13.86 6.17
N ALA A 129 -0.59 13.32 5.01
CA ALA A 129 -1.62 12.30 4.90
C ALA A 129 -1.35 11.07 5.77
N ASN A 130 -0.09 10.62 5.86
CA ASN A 130 0.29 9.50 6.73
C ASN A 130 0.06 9.81 8.22
N ALA A 131 0.29 11.05 8.65
CA ALA A 131 0.05 11.47 10.03
C ALA A 131 -1.46 11.59 10.33
N ILE A 132 -2.24 12.12 9.37
CA ILE A 132 -3.70 12.16 9.49
C ILE A 132 -4.27 10.74 9.53
N GLY A 133 -3.84 9.85 8.64
CA GLY A 133 -4.29 8.45 8.62
C GLY A 133 -3.98 7.70 9.91
N ALA A 134 -2.86 8.00 10.58
CA ALA A 134 -2.52 7.42 11.87
C ALA A 134 -3.45 7.91 13.00
N VAL A 135 -3.90 9.17 12.96
CA VAL A 135 -4.78 9.75 13.99
C VAL A 135 -6.26 9.38 13.77
N VAL A 136 -6.67 9.15 12.53
CA VAL A 136 -8.05 8.76 12.16
C VAL A 136 -8.19 7.24 11.98
N GLY A 137 -7.14 6.47 12.29
CA GLY A 137 -7.10 5.02 12.13
C GLY A 137 -8.08 4.30 13.07
N ARG A 138 -8.81 3.31 12.55
CA ARG A 138 -9.69 2.46 13.35
C ARG A 138 -8.87 1.71 14.41
N ILE A 139 -9.24 1.87 15.68
CA ILE A 139 -8.66 1.10 16.78
C ILE A 139 -9.05 -0.37 16.60
N THR A 140 -8.06 -1.25 16.46
CA THR A 140 -8.26 -2.70 16.30
C THR A 140 -7.55 -3.43 17.43
N MET A 141 -8.31 -4.20 18.22
CA MET A 141 -7.79 -5.06 19.28
C MET A 141 -7.96 -6.52 18.91
N ARG A 142 -6.88 -7.30 18.94
CA ARG A 142 -6.91 -8.74 18.69
C ARG A 142 -6.61 -9.49 19.98
N ARG A 143 -7.41 -10.53 20.24
CA ARG A 143 -7.19 -11.53 21.30
C ARG A 143 -7.33 -12.91 20.67
N SER A 144 -6.50 -13.84 21.11
CA SER A 144 -6.51 -15.22 20.62
C SER A 144 -6.21 -16.13 21.80
N GLY A 145 -6.90 -17.26 21.85
CA GLY A 145 -6.66 -18.30 22.84
C GLY A 145 -6.86 -19.67 22.21
N THR A 146 -6.55 -20.71 22.99
CA THR A 146 -6.56 -22.09 22.51
C THR A 146 -7.38 -22.96 23.46
N VAL A 147 -8.19 -23.85 22.89
CA VAL A 147 -8.80 -24.97 23.60
C VAL A 147 -8.02 -26.24 23.27
N THR A 148 -7.65 -26.99 24.30
CA THR A 148 -6.90 -28.26 24.18
C THR A 148 -7.74 -29.43 24.69
N ALA A 149 -7.57 -30.64 24.15
CA ALA A 149 -8.30 -31.83 24.60
C ALA A 149 -7.34 -32.84 25.26
N PRO A 150 -7.04 -32.71 26.57
CA PRO A 150 -6.04 -33.56 27.23
C PRO A 150 -6.47 -35.03 27.40
N SER A 151 -7.79 -35.30 27.39
CA SER A 151 -8.37 -36.64 27.47
C SER A 151 -9.72 -36.66 26.80
N GLU A 152 -10.21 -37.84 26.41
CA GLU A 152 -11.55 -38.00 25.84
C GLU A 152 -12.62 -37.40 26.78
N GLY A 153 -13.53 -36.60 26.21
CA GLY A 153 -14.59 -35.91 26.94
C GLY A 153 -14.12 -34.76 27.85
N ARG A 154 -12.88 -34.27 27.69
CA ARG A 154 -12.36 -33.11 28.44
C ARG A 154 -11.73 -32.09 27.50
N PHE A 155 -12.24 -30.86 27.55
CA PHE A 155 -11.76 -29.72 26.77
C PHE A 155 -11.29 -28.62 27.73
N ARG A 156 -10.02 -28.27 27.66
CA ARG A 156 -9.36 -27.28 28.52
C ARG A 156 -9.17 -25.96 27.79
N VAL A 157 -9.80 -24.92 28.33
CA VAL A 157 -9.59 -23.52 27.93
C VAL A 157 -8.44 -22.94 28.75
N HIS A 158 -7.53 -22.19 28.13
CA HIS A 158 -6.44 -21.50 28.81
C HIS A 158 -6.75 -20.00 28.90
N LEU A 159 -7.23 -19.54 30.05
CA LEU A 159 -7.52 -18.13 30.33
C LEU A 159 -6.43 -17.50 31.21
N GLU A 160 -6.37 -16.16 31.28
CA GLU A 160 -5.47 -15.45 32.19
C GLU A 160 -5.75 -15.76 33.67
N SER A 161 -7.02 -16.04 34.02
CA SER A 161 -7.46 -16.47 35.35
C SER A 161 -7.02 -17.89 35.72
N GLY A 162 -6.55 -18.66 34.74
CA GLY A 162 -6.16 -20.06 34.88
C GLY A 162 -6.91 -20.99 33.92
N PRO A 163 -6.50 -22.28 33.85
CA PRO A 163 -7.14 -23.24 32.98
C PRO A 163 -8.51 -23.70 33.53
N GLU A 164 -9.50 -23.79 32.65
CA GLU A 164 -10.84 -24.30 32.97
C GLU A 164 -11.19 -25.49 32.07
N ASP A 165 -11.74 -26.55 32.66
CA ASP A 165 -12.09 -27.79 31.97
C ASP A 165 -13.61 -27.87 31.73
N PHE A 166 -14.00 -28.16 30.50
CA PHE A 166 -15.37 -28.35 30.03
C PHE A 166 -15.56 -29.77 29.48
N GLN A 167 -16.81 -30.25 29.47
CA GLN A 167 -17.14 -31.57 28.95
C GLN A 167 -17.48 -31.57 27.46
N SER A 168 -17.73 -30.39 26.89
CA SER A 168 -18.04 -30.18 25.48
C SER A 168 -17.07 -29.21 24.81
N ALA A 169 -16.69 -29.51 23.58
CA ALA A 169 -15.89 -28.62 22.74
C ALA A 169 -16.61 -27.29 22.50
N ASP A 170 -17.92 -27.34 22.25
CA ASP A 170 -18.72 -26.15 21.97
C ASP A 170 -18.82 -25.24 23.20
N GLU A 171 -18.96 -25.82 24.40
CA GLU A 171 -18.98 -25.08 25.65
C GLU A 171 -17.62 -24.41 25.92
N ALA A 172 -16.52 -25.16 25.72
CA ALA A 172 -15.17 -24.63 25.87
C ALA A 172 -14.88 -23.47 24.89
N MET A 173 -15.26 -23.64 23.62
CA MET A 173 -15.07 -22.63 22.59
C MET A 173 -15.95 -21.39 22.83
N ALA A 174 -17.19 -21.57 23.27
CA ALA A 174 -18.08 -20.46 23.61
C ALA A 174 -17.57 -19.68 24.83
N ALA A 175 -17.08 -20.37 25.87
CA ALA A 175 -16.48 -19.73 27.04
C ALA A 175 -15.22 -18.93 26.67
N LEU A 176 -14.35 -19.51 25.84
CA LEU A 176 -13.15 -18.82 25.34
C LEU A 176 -13.53 -17.60 24.49
N GLU A 177 -14.48 -17.75 23.56
CA GLU A 177 -14.93 -16.65 22.71
C GLU A 177 -15.51 -15.50 23.52
N ALA A 178 -16.33 -15.78 24.54
CA ALA A 178 -16.90 -14.77 25.42
C ALA A 178 -15.80 -14.01 26.20
N ALA A 179 -14.84 -14.73 26.76
CA ALA A 179 -13.72 -14.13 27.50
C ALA A 179 -12.86 -13.22 26.59
N LEU A 180 -12.42 -13.73 25.43
CA LEU A 180 -11.59 -12.97 24.49
C LEU A 180 -12.35 -11.76 23.91
N THR A 181 -13.66 -11.89 23.69
CA THR A 181 -14.51 -10.79 23.24
C THR A 181 -14.57 -9.69 24.28
N GLN A 182 -14.77 -10.05 25.56
CA GLN A 182 -14.82 -9.08 26.64
C GLN A 182 -13.49 -8.36 26.83
N GLU A 183 -12.37 -9.09 26.77
CA GLU A 183 -11.02 -8.52 26.86
C GLU A 183 -10.70 -7.59 25.67
N ALA A 184 -10.99 -8.03 24.44
CA ALA A 184 -10.73 -7.24 23.24
C ALA A 184 -11.58 -5.96 23.24
N ARG A 185 -12.83 -6.06 23.66
CA ARG A 185 -13.73 -4.90 23.80
C ARG A 185 -13.24 -3.95 24.89
N GLY A 186 -12.92 -4.45 26.09
CA GLY A 186 -12.41 -3.61 27.18
C GLY A 186 -11.10 -2.90 26.81
N ALA A 187 -10.21 -3.58 26.08
CA ALA A 187 -8.99 -2.95 25.56
C ALA A 187 -9.30 -1.87 24.52
N ALA A 188 -10.29 -2.08 23.64
CA ALA A 188 -10.68 -1.10 22.63
C ALA A 188 -11.33 0.14 23.28
N GLU A 189 -12.20 -0.06 24.29
CA GLU A 189 -12.80 1.01 25.08
C GLU A 189 -11.73 1.82 25.84
N ALA A 190 -10.77 1.16 26.47
CA ALA A 190 -9.66 1.82 27.16
C ALA A 190 -8.75 2.61 26.21
N ALA A 191 -8.66 2.20 24.95
CA ALA A 191 -7.93 2.92 23.90
C ALA A 191 -8.74 4.07 23.27
N GLY A 192 -10.00 4.28 23.69
CA GLY A 192 -10.86 5.36 23.21
C GLY A 192 -11.65 5.05 21.94
N ALA A 193 -11.92 3.77 21.65
CA ALA A 193 -12.74 3.39 20.50
C ALA A 193 -14.23 3.70 20.72
N GLU A 194 -14.84 4.40 19.78
CA GLU A 194 -16.29 4.59 19.66
C GLU A 194 -16.84 3.64 18.56
N ASP A 195 -18.09 3.20 18.66
CA ASP A 195 -18.75 2.25 17.72
C ASP A 195 -17.97 0.94 17.47
N ILE A 196 -17.76 0.15 18.53
CA ILE A 196 -16.99 -1.10 18.49
C ILE A 196 -17.75 -2.22 17.77
N HIS A 197 -17.16 -2.75 16.70
CA HIS A 197 -17.59 -3.97 16.03
C HIS A 197 -16.70 -5.15 16.43
N VAL A 198 -17.32 -6.27 16.79
CA VAL A 198 -16.62 -7.50 17.16
C VAL A 198 -16.81 -8.55 16.06
N HIS A 199 -15.72 -9.20 15.66
CA HIS A 199 -15.72 -10.35 14.76
C HIS A 199 -14.98 -11.50 15.43
N THR A 200 -15.56 -12.70 15.38
CA THR A 200 -14.98 -13.93 15.95
C THR A 200 -14.76 -14.96 14.85
N GLU A 201 -13.65 -15.68 14.94
CA GLU A 201 -13.27 -16.73 14.00
C GLU A 201 -12.77 -17.95 14.78
N ARG A 202 -13.21 -19.15 14.40
CA ARG A 202 -12.83 -20.42 15.02
C ARG A 202 -12.09 -21.28 14.01
N ASP A 203 -10.84 -21.62 14.30
CA ASP A 203 -10.08 -22.65 13.56
C ASP A 203 -10.10 -23.95 14.39
N VAL A 204 -10.87 -24.96 13.93
CA VAL A 204 -11.00 -26.25 14.61
C VAL A 204 -10.21 -27.30 13.83
N ARG A 205 -9.18 -27.85 14.48
CA ARG A 205 -8.39 -28.96 13.94
C ARG A 205 -8.77 -30.25 14.66
N THR A 206 -9.42 -31.15 13.94
CA THR A 206 -9.72 -32.52 14.38
C THR A 206 -8.68 -33.46 13.78
N ALA A 207 -8.11 -34.34 14.61
CA ALA A 207 -7.23 -35.43 14.19
C ALA A 207 -8.02 -36.72 14.04
#